data_AF-A0A2E8TL68-F1
#
_entry.id   AF-A0A2E8TL68-F1
#
_cell.length_a   1.000
_cell.length_b   1.000
_cell.length_c   1.000
_cell.angle_alpha   90.00
_cell.angle_beta   90.00
_cell.angle_gamma   90.00
#
_symmetry.space_group_name_H-M   'P 1'
#
loop_
_entity.id
_entity.type
_entity.pdbx_description
1 polymer ?
#
loop_
_entity_poly.entity_id
_entity_poly.type
_entity_poly.pdbx_seq_one_letter_code
_entity_poly.pdbx_strand_id
1 'polypeptide(L)' 'MFYFDFHLKAIIFNFAFIMDGFSKITKLKKEDFYYSKEGYIIFTEKYHLKRGYCCDSNCKHCPYKKKNKKNEKF' A
#
# COMPACT_ATOMS: atom_id res chain seq x y z
N MET A 1 34.89 -4.10 34.27
CA MET A 1 33.45 -4.37 34.10
C MET A 1 32.76 -3.25 33.31
N PHE A 2 33.33 -2.80 32.19
CA PHE A 2 32.75 -1.74 31.34
C PHE A 2 32.75 -2.10 29.84
N TYR A 3 33.38 -3.22 29.47
CA TYR A 3 33.54 -3.66 28.07
C TYR A 3 32.43 -4.63 27.60
N PHE A 4 31.67 -5.20 28.55
CA PHE A 4 30.59 -6.15 28.26
C PHE A 4 29.24 -5.46 27.95
N ASP A 5 29.12 -4.16 28.20
CA ASP A 5 27.89 -3.37 28.02
C ASP A 5 27.75 -2.82 26.59
N PHE A 6 28.89 -2.55 25.92
CA PHE A 6 28.91 -1.96 24.59
C PHE A 6 28.53 -2.96 23.49
N HIS A 7 28.89 -4.24 23.66
CA HIS A 7 28.62 -5.29 22.66
C HIS A 7 27.15 -5.71 22.61
N LEU A 8 26.45 -5.72 23.76
CA LEU A 8 25.04 -6.08 23.81
C LEU A 8 24.15 -4.96 23.24
N LYS A 9 24.50 -3.69 23.49
CA LYS A 9 23.82 -2.52 22.90
C LYS A 9 23.90 -2.50 21.38
N ALA A 10 25.06 -2.86 20.80
CA ALA A 10 25.22 -2.91 19.34
C ALA A 10 24.34 -3.99 18.67
N ILE A 11 24.15 -5.15 19.32
CA ILE A 11 23.31 -6.24 18.80
C ILE A 11 21.82 -5.86 18.86
N ILE A 12 21.37 -5.25 19.96
CA ILE A 12 19.98 -4.78 20.11
C ILE A 12 19.68 -3.64 19.13
N PHE A 13 20.63 -2.72 18.92
CA PHE A 13 20.49 -1.60 18.00
C PHE A 13 20.42 -2.05 16.53
N ASN A 14 21.24 -3.04 16.13
CA ASN A 14 21.16 -3.64 14.79
C ASN A 14 19.84 -4.40 14.58
N PHE A 15 19.35 -5.09 15.62
CA PHE A 15 18.11 -5.87 15.51
C PHE A 15 16.86 -4.99 15.34
N ALA A 16 16.76 -3.88 16.07
CA ALA A 16 15.68 -2.91 15.90
C ALA A 16 15.66 -2.28 14.50
N PHE A 17 16.84 -1.95 13.95
CA PHE A 17 16.97 -1.33 12.62
C PHE A 17 16.54 -2.27 11.48
N ILE A 18 16.76 -3.58 11.61
CA ILE A 18 16.35 -4.58 10.60
C ILE A 18 14.82 -4.73 10.50
N MET A 19 14.08 -4.46 11.58
CA MET A 19 12.62 -4.66 11.63
C MET A 19 11.79 -3.50 11.08
N ASP A 20 12.34 -2.27 11.04
CA ASP A 20 11.62 -1.07 10.55
C ASP A 20 11.51 -1.00 9.02
N GLY A 21 12.20 -1.88 8.28
CA GLY A 21 12.27 -1.85 6.82
C GLY A 21 11.03 -2.37 6.06
N PHE A 22 10.11 -3.09 6.72
CA PHE A 22 9.08 -3.88 6.02
C PHE A 22 7.64 -3.38 6.16
N SER A 23 7.32 -2.56 7.16
CA SER A 23 5.94 -2.15 7.43
C SER A 23 5.63 -0.74 6.96
N LYS A 24 5.82 -0.49 5.66
CA LYS A 24 5.19 0.68 5.01
C LYS A 24 3.75 0.35 4.60
N ILE A 25 2.97 -0.25 5.50
CA ILE A 25 1.51 -0.29 5.33
C ILE A 25 1.02 1.12 5.59
N THR A 26 0.81 1.86 4.50
CA THR A 26 0.10 3.13 4.53
C THR A 26 -1.24 2.93 5.22
N LYS A 27 -1.50 3.69 6.30
CA LYS A 27 -2.79 3.69 7.02
C LYS A 27 -3.94 3.84 6.03
N LEU A 28 -4.69 2.76 5.80
CA LEU A 28 -5.91 2.77 5.00
C LEU A 28 -7.00 3.55 5.74
N LYS A 29 -7.63 4.51 5.07
CA LYS A 29 -8.80 5.21 5.60
C LYS A 29 -10.07 4.49 5.16
N LYS A 30 -11.17 4.69 5.89
CA LYS A 30 -12.49 4.09 5.58
C LYS A 30 -13.02 4.46 4.17
N GLU A 31 -12.52 5.54 3.58
CA GLU A 31 -12.86 6.01 2.23
C GLU A 31 -12.06 5.33 1.11
N ASP A 32 -11.01 4.57 1.46
CA ASP A 32 -10.10 3.93 0.50
C ASP A 32 -10.64 2.58 -0.01
N PHE A 33 -11.61 2.01 0.69
CA PHE A 33 -12.20 0.73 0.32
C PHE A 33 -13.63 0.58 0.87
N TYR A 34 -14.36 -0.37 0.32
CA TYR A 34 -15.61 -0.87 0.89
C TYR A 34 -15.65 -2.39 0.78
N TYR A 35 -16.56 -3.02 1.52
CA TYR A 35 -16.78 -4.47 1.45
C TYR A 35 -17.89 -4.80 0.45
N SER A 36 -17.67 -5.80 -0.40
CA SER A 36 -18.75 -6.38 -1.21
C SER A 36 -19.73 -7.13 -0.30
N LYS A 37 -20.91 -7.48 -0.84
CA LYS A 37 -21.88 -8.33 -0.13
C LYS A 37 -21.29 -9.71 0.23
N GLU A 38 -20.31 -10.17 -0.53
CA GLU A 38 -19.60 -11.43 -0.29
C GLU A 38 -18.40 -11.27 0.65
N GLY A 39 -18.14 -10.07 1.16
CA GLY A 39 -17.05 -9.80 2.11
C GLY A 39 -15.70 -9.44 1.48
N TYR A 40 -15.62 -9.21 0.16
CA TYR A 40 -14.37 -8.82 -0.48
C TYR A 40 -14.06 -7.33 -0.27
N ILE A 41 -12.79 -7.00 -0.05
CA ILE A 41 -12.31 -5.61 -0.02
C ILE A 41 -12.22 -5.09 -1.45
N ILE A 42 -12.97 -4.05 -1.76
CA ILE A 42 -12.93 -3.37 -3.05
C ILE A 42 -12.34 -1.98 -2.83
N PHE A 43 -11.17 -1.75 -3.44
CA PHE A 43 -10.52 -0.45 -3.40
C PHE A 43 -11.24 0.58 -4.26
N THR A 44 -11.32 1.80 -3.73
CA THR A 44 -11.91 2.96 -4.39
C THR A 44 -10.87 3.70 -5.23
N GLU A 45 -11.34 4.62 -6.06
CA GLU A 45 -10.47 5.52 -6.82
C GLU A 45 -9.54 6.34 -5.91
N LYS A 46 -10.01 6.78 -4.73
CA LYS A 46 -9.22 7.53 -3.74
C LYS A 46 -7.97 6.75 -3.31
N TYR A 47 -8.11 5.44 -3.10
CA TYR A 47 -6.97 4.59 -2.78
C TYR A 47 -5.96 4.55 -3.92
N HIS A 48 -6.43 4.40 -5.16
CA HIS A 48 -5.56 4.36 -6.33
C HIS A 48 -4.85 5.69 -6.60
N LEU A 49 -5.46 6.83 -6.24
CA LEU A 49 -4.80 8.14 -6.27
C LEU A 49 -3.74 8.26 -5.17
N LYS A 50 -4.03 7.84 -3.92
CA LYS A 50 -3.05 7.82 -2.82
C LYS A 50 -1.84 6.93 -3.12
N ARG A 51 -2.05 5.82 -3.84
CA ARG A 51 -0.99 4.92 -4.31
C ARG A 51 -0.04 5.63 -5.30
N GLY A 52 -0.55 6.58 -6.08
CA GLY A 52 0.25 7.41 -6.98
C GLY A 52 0.71 6.76 -8.29
N TYR A 53 0.34 5.50 -8.58
CA TYR A 53 0.70 4.86 -9.85
C TYR A 53 -0.31 3.79 -10.30
N CYS A 54 -0.35 3.51 -11.61
CA CYS A 54 -1.10 2.41 -12.20
C CYS A 54 -0.35 1.09 -12.04
N CYS A 55 -1.02 0.04 -11.60
CA CYS A 55 -0.43 -1.29 -11.41
C CYS A 55 -0.76 -2.29 -12.51
N ASP A 56 -1.38 -1.82 -13.60
CA ASP A 56 -1.76 -2.60 -14.79
C ASP A 56 -2.63 -3.85 -14.53
N SER A 57 -3.22 -3.95 -13.34
CA SER A 57 -4.11 -5.05 -12.95
C SER A 57 -5.56 -4.86 -13.44
N ASN A 58 -5.79 -3.94 -14.39
CA ASN A 58 -7.10 -3.65 -15.00
C ASN A 58 -8.25 -3.44 -13.98
N CYS A 59 -7.99 -2.72 -12.89
CA CYS A 59 -8.95 -2.46 -11.83
C CYS A 59 -10.17 -1.67 -12.34
N LYS A 60 -11.36 -1.94 -11.78
CA LYS A 60 -12.61 -1.24 -12.15
C LYS A 60 -12.57 0.26 -11.84
N HIS A 61 -12.03 0.64 -10.69
CA HIS A 61 -11.95 2.03 -10.22
C HIS A 61 -10.58 2.69 -10.51
N CYS A 62 -9.85 2.20 -11.52
CA CYS A 62 -8.54 2.74 -11.85
C CYS A 62 -8.67 4.14 -12.48
N PRO A 63 -8.14 5.21 -11.85
CA PRO A 63 -8.20 6.57 -12.40
C PRO A 63 -7.34 6.73 -13.67
N TYR A 64 -6.32 5.89 -13.83
CA TYR A 64 -5.38 5.95 -14.96
C TYR A 64 -5.89 5.24 -16.22
N LYS A 65 -7.06 4.58 -16.15
CA LYS A 65 -7.59 3.84 -17.29
C LYS A 65 -8.05 4.80 -18.38
N LYS A 66 -7.36 4.80 -19.52
CA LYS A 66 -7.79 5.52 -20.72
C LYS A 66 -9.16 4.97 -21.16
N LYS A 67 -10.22 5.76 -20.97
CA LYS A 67 -11.54 5.47 -21.56
C LYS A 67 -11.43 5.69 -23.06
N ASN A 68 -11.09 4.65 -23.80
CA ASN A 68 -11.23 4.67 -25.26
C ASN A 68 -12.72 4.88 -25.55
N LYS A 69 -13.13 6.11 -25.87
CA LYS A 69 -14.45 6.40 -26.45
C LYS A 69 -14.50 5.65 -27.77
N LYS A 70 -15.09 4.47 -27.79
CA LYS A 70 -15.50 3.85 -29.05
C LYS A 70 -16.66 4.70 -29.54
N ASN A 71 -16.36 5.51 -30.54
CA ASN A 71 -17.27 6.43 -31.20
C ASN A 71 -18.53 5.70 -31.69
N GLU A 72 -19.60 6.49 -31.71
CA GLU A 72 -20.95 6.22 -32.18
C GLU A 72 -21.03 5.18 -33.30
N LYS A 73 -21.86 4.15 -33.10
CA LYS A 73 -22.36 3.35 -34.20
C LYS A 73 -23.56 4.08 -34.77
N PHE A 74 -23.38 4.56 -36.01
CA PHE A 74 -24.44 4.93 -36.95
C PHE A 74 -25.43 3.78 -37.16
#